data_AF-A0A944AX49-F1
#
_entry.id   AF-A0A944AX49-F1
#
_cell.length_a   1.000
_cell.length_b   1.000
_cell.length_c   1.000
_cell.angle_alpha   90.00
_cell.angle_beta   90.00
_cell.angle_gamma   90.00
#
_symmetry.space_group_name_H-M   'P 1'
#
loop_
_entity.id
_entity.type
_entity.pdbx_description
1 polymer ?
#
loop_
_entity_poly.entity_id
_entity_poly.type
_entity_poly.pdbx_seq_one_letter_code
_entity_poly.pdbx_strand_id
1 'polypeptide(L)'
;MLYRKITKRIEDYFASKSERMLLIEGARQVGKSYIIRQVGQKTFSNYIEINMEEDKLGDRVFAQAKTTNDFYMALSIYAGAKMGDTDATEQFLY
;
A
#
# COMPACT_ATOMS: atom_id res chain seq x y z
N MET A 1 19.59 3.33 -15.97
CA MET A 1 19.95 2.58 -14.74
C MET A 1 19.17 2.98 -13.48
N LEU A 2 18.17 3.88 -13.55
CA LEU A 2 17.41 4.34 -12.38
C LEU A 2 16.44 3.27 -11.82
N TYR A 3 15.73 2.56 -12.71
CA TYR A 3 14.74 1.55 -12.35
C TYR A 3 15.29 0.43 -11.44
N ARG A 4 16.42 -0.20 -11.80
CA ARG A 4 17.01 -1.29 -10.98
C ARG A 4 17.38 -0.87 -9.55
N LYS A 5 17.71 0.40 -9.32
CA LYS A 5 18.14 0.87 -7.98
C LYS A 5 16.97 1.01 -7.01
N ILE A 6 15.84 1.56 -7.45
CA ILE A 6 14.67 1.75 -6.57
C ILE A 6 13.95 0.42 -6.33
N THR A 7 13.82 -0.42 -7.37
CA THR A 7 13.23 -1.76 -7.24
C THR A 7 13.96 -2.58 -6.17
N LYS A 8 15.28 -2.67 -6.27
CA LYS A 8 16.08 -3.44 -5.31
C LYS A 8 15.92 -2.91 -3.88
N ARG A 9 15.85 -1.59 -3.68
CA ARG A 9 15.63 -1.00 -2.36
C ARG A 9 14.27 -1.39 -1.76
N ILE A 10 13.23 -1.44 -2.58
CA ILE A 10 11.89 -1.84 -2.15
C ILE A 10 11.88 -3.34 -1.81
N GLU A 11 12.49 -4.18 -2.65
CA GLU A 11 12.64 -5.62 -2.41
C GLU A 11 13.44 -5.91 -1.12
N ASP A 12 14.59 -5.25 -0.95
CA ASP A 12 15.44 -5.37 0.24
C ASP A 12 14.68 -4.93 1.50
N TYR A 13 13.85 -3.88 1.41
CA TYR A 13 13.02 -3.42 2.51
C TYR A 13 11.95 -4.46 2.89
N PHE A 14 11.19 -4.99 1.93
CA PHE A 14 10.20 -6.05 2.21
C PHE A 14 10.85 -7.31 2.78
N ALA A 15 12.03 -7.70 2.26
CA ALA A 15 12.79 -8.82 2.78
C ALA A 15 13.30 -8.61 4.22
N SER A 16 13.56 -7.35 4.61
CA SER A 16 14.04 -7.02 5.97
C SER A 16 13.01 -7.22 7.07
N LYS A 17 11.71 -7.37 6.70
CA LYS A 17 10.58 -7.45 7.65
C LYS A 17 10.60 -6.33 8.70
N SER A 18 11.03 -5.15 8.29
CA SER A 18 11.10 -4.00 9.19
C SER A 18 9.69 -3.55 9.57
N GLU A 19 9.45 -3.32 10.86
CA GLU A 19 8.19 -2.72 11.34
C GLU A 19 8.07 -1.21 11.03
N ARG A 20 9.13 -0.59 10.48
CA ARG A 20 9.12 0.84 10.13
C ARG A 20 8.48 1.04 8.77
N MET A 21 7.63 2.04 8.61
CA MET A 21 7.01 2.39 7.33
C MET A 21 8.05 2.84 6.27
N LEU A 22 7.93 2.33 5.04
CA LEU A 22 8.68 2.83 3.87
C LEU A 22 7.96 4.02 3.24
N LEU A 23 8.60 5.19 3.25
CA LEU A 23 8.14 6.38 2.56
C LEU A 23 8.88 6.55 1.22
N ILE A 24 8.13 6.70 0.12
CA ILE A 24 8.69 6.91 -1.23
C ILE A 24 8.23 8.27 -1.77
N GLU A 25 9.14 9.24 -1.81
CA GLU A 25 8.90 10.58 -2.32
C GLU A 25 9.50 10.81 -3.72
N GLY A 26 8.97 11.78 -4.44
CA GLY A 26 9.51 12.21 -5.73
C GLY A 26 8.49 12.97 -6.56
N ALA A 27 8.93 13.46 -7.74
CA ALA A 27 8.08 14.22 -8.65
C ALA A 27 6.80 13.46 -9.07
N ARG A 28 5.74 14.20 -9.39
CA ARG A 28 4.48 13.62 -9.89
C ARG A 28 4.75 12.87 -11.22
N GLN A 29 3.98 11.82 -11.48
CA GLN A 29 4.00 11.06 -12.76
C GLN A 29 5.30 10.31 -13.09
N VAL A 30 6.21 10.12 -12.14
CA VAL A 30 7.46 9.34 -12.37
C VAL A 30 7.30 7.82 -12.24
N GLY A 31 6.08 7.31 -12.07
CA GLY A 31 5.81 5.87 -11.98
C GLY A 31 6.02 5.24 -10.60
N LYS A 32 5.91 6.02 -9.50
CA LYS A 32 6.07 5.52 -8.13
C LYS A 32 5.07 4.42 -7.77
N SER A 33 3.76 4.66 -7.96
CA SER A 33 2.72 3.66 -7.68
C SER A 33 2.89 2.41 -8.54
N TYR A 34 3.32 2.58 -9.80
CA TYR A 34 3.60 1.46 -10.69
C TYR A 34 4.68 0.53 -10.13
N ILE A 35 5.80 1.08 -9.64
CA ILE A 35 6.88 0.22 -9.15
C ILE A 35 6.54 -0.48 -7.84
N ILE A 36 5.84 0.21 -6.93
CA ILE A 36 5.36 -0.39 -5.68
C ILE A 36 4.42 -1.55 -5.99
N ARG A 37 3.45 -1.34 -6.88
CA ARG A 37 2.50 -2.38 -7.31
C ARG A 37 3.21 -3.58 -7.95
N GLN A 38 4.16 -3.33 -8.84
CA GLN A 38 4.93 -4.38 -9.52
C GLN A 38 5.77 -5.23 -8.55
N VAL A 39 6.39 -4.62 -7.53
CA VAL A 39 7.16 -5.37 -6.53
C VAL A 39 6.22 -6.06 -5.55
N GLY A 40 5.19 -5.37 -5.06
CA GLY A 40 4.20 -5.92 -4.13
C GLY A 40 3.52 -7.18 -4.68
N GLN A 41 3.08 -7.16 -5.96
CA GLN A 41 2.50 -8.32 -6.64
C GLN A 41 3.45 -9.52 -6.78
N LYS A 42 4.76 -9.27 -6.84
CA LYS A 42 5.76 -10.34 -6.94
C LYS A 42 6.11 -10.92 -5.57
N THR A 43 6.08 -10.10 -4.53
CA THR A 43 6.53 -10.47 -3.19
C THR A 43 5.41 -11.06 -2.35
N PHE A 44 4.18 -10.53 -2.46
CA PHE A 44 3.07 -10.90 -1.61
C PHE A 44 1.96 -11.58 -2.41
N SER A 45 1.46 -12.70 -1.88
CA SER A 45 0.28 -13.38 -2.41
C SER A 45 -0.98 -12.52 -2.27
N ASN A 46 -1.02 -11.65 -1.25
CA ASN A 46 -2.09 -10.72 -1.01
C ASN A 46 -1.56 -9.36 -0.55
N TYR A 47 -2.16 -8.28 -1.05
CA TYR A 47 -1.88 -6.94 -0.57
C TYR A 47 -3.09 -6.03 -0.76
N ILE A 48 -3.21 -5.05 0.14
CA ILE A 48 -4.24 -4.01 0.06
C ILE A 48 -3.56 -2.74 -0.39
N GLU A 49 -4.08 -2.15 -1.46
CA GLU A 49 -3.57 -0.91 -2.03
C GLU A 49 -4.68 0.15 -1.89
N ILE A 50 -4.41 1.22 -1.14
CA ILE A 50 -5.37 2.29 -0.86
C ILE A 50 -4.97 3.54 -1.63
N ASN A 51 -5.83 3.97 -2.55
CA ASN A 51 -5.65 5.24 -3.27
C ASN A 51 -6.40 6.36 -2.55
N MET A 52 -5.67 7.22 -1.83
CA MET A 52 -6.29 8.32 -1.09
C MET A 52 -6.86 9.42 -1.99
N GLU A 53 -6.38 9.55 -3.23
CA GLU A 53 -6.92 10.51 -4.19
C GLU A 53 -8.28 10.04 -4.74
N GLU A 54 -8.40 8.74 -5.07
CA GLU A 54 -9.68 8.15 -5.46
C GLU A 54 -10.70 8.18 -4.31
N ASP A 55 -10.30 7.83 -3.09
CA ASP A 55 -11.19 7.89 -1.92
C ASP A 55 -11.74 9.31 -1.71
N LYS A 56 -10.87 10.32 -1.84
CA LYS A 56 -11.26 11.73 -1.72
C LYS A 56 -12.28 12.18 -2.78
N LEU A 57 -12.17 11.64 -3.99
CA LEU A 57 -13.05 11.94 -5.12
C LEU A 57 -14.35 11.13 -5.09
N GLY A 58 -14.35 9.94 -4.47
CA GLY A 58 -15.50 9.05 -4.36
C GLY A 58 -16.25 9.18 -3.04
N ASP A 59 -16.57 8.01 -2.44
CA ASP A 59 -17.44 7.89 -1.26
C ASP A 59 -16.77 8.30 0.06
N ARG A 60 -15.47 8.63 0.04
CA ARG A 60 -14.70 9.12 1.19
C ARG A 60 -14.79 8.20 2.41
N VAL A 61 -14.57 6.91 2.17
CA VAL A 61 -14.65 5.83 3.16
C VAL A 61 -13.71 6.08 4.34
N PHE A 62 -12.53 6.67 4.08
CA PHE A 62 -11.54 6.94 5.13
C PHE A 62 -11.70 8.32 5.78
N ALA A 63 -12.56 9.22 5.28
CA ALA A 63 -12.62 10.61 5.77
C ALA A 63 -13.11 10.76 7.22
N GLN A 64 -13.83 9.77 7.75
CA GLN A 64 -14.31 9.77 9.13
C GLN A 64 -13.45 8.89 10.06
N ALA A 65 -12.39 8.27 9.56
CA ALA A 65 -11.51 7.43 10.38
C ALA A 65 -10.65 8.30 11.29
N LYS A 66 -11.04 8.41 12.57
CA LYS A 66 -10.34 9.22 13.58
C LYS A 66 -9.54 8.38 14.57
N THR A 67 -9.87 7.10 14.66
CA THR A 67 -9.18 6.13 15.50
C THR A 67 -8.67 4.97 14.66
N THR A 68 -7.75 4.19 15.22
CA THR A 68 -7.25 2.96 14.60
C THR A 68 -8.38 1.96 14.30
N ASN A 69 -9.37 1.86 15.18
CA ASN A 69 -10.53 0.98 14.97
C ASN A 69 -11.38 1.45 13.80
N ASP A 70 -11.62 2.76 13.68
CA ASP A 70 -12.36 3.31 12.55
C ASP A 70 -11.60 3.07 11.24
N PHE A 71 -10.27 3.17 11.26
CA PHE A 71 -9.43 2.87 10.11
C PHE A 71 -9.56 1.40 9.69
N TYR A 72 -9.46 0.45 10.63
CA TYR A 72 -9.64 -0.97 10.30
C TYR A 72 -11.04 -1.28 9.78
N MET A 73 -12.07 -0.62 10.31
CA MET A 73 -13.45 -0.76 9.83
C MET A 73 -13.59 -0.23 8.39
N ALA A 74 -13.12 0.99 8.12
CA ALA A 74 -13.08 1.57 6.78
C ALA A 74 -12.29 0.68 5.81
N LEU A 75 -11.15 0.15 6.25
CA LEU A 75 -10.32 -0.76 5.48
C LEU A 75 -11.05 -2.07 5.17
N SER A 76 -11.83 -2.61 6.10
CA SER A 76 -12.61 -3.84 5.88
C SER A 76 -13.70 -3.66 4.81
N ILE A 77 -14.32 -2.47 4.78
CA ILE A 77 -15.31 -2.09 3.76
C ILE A 77 -14.62 -1.90 2.41
N TYR A 78 -13.46 -1.24 2.40
CA TYR A 78 -12.71 -0.94 1.19
C TYR A 78 -12.06 -2.18 0.54
N ALA A 79 -11.44 -3.05 1.36
CA ALA A 79 -10.70 -4.21 0.88
C ALA A 79 -11.53 -5.51 0.80
N GLY A 80 -12.66 -5.58 1.52
CA GLY A 80 -13.59 -6.70 1.49
C GLY A 80 -12.90 -8.06 1.66
N ALA A 81 -13.07 -8.94 0.65
CA ALA A 81 -12.54 -10.31 0.65
C ALA A 81 -11.01 -10.41 0.78
N LYS A 82 -10.26 -9.34 0.47
CA LYS A 82 -8.80 -9.32 0.65
C LYS A 82 -8.37 -9.26 2.12
N MET A 83 -9.27 -9.02 3.07
CA MET A 83 -8.95 -9.12 4.50
C MET A 83 -8.99 -10.56 5.06
N GLY A 84 -9.56 -11.52 4.34
CA GLY A 84 -9.77 -12.88 4.85
C GLY A 84 -8.51 -13.74 4.99
N ASP A 85 -7.39 -13.32 4.38
CA ASP A 85 -6.13 -14.07 4.36
C ASP A 85 -5.06 -13.28 5.14
N THR A 86 -5.24 -13.22 6.46
CA THR A 86 -4.54 -12.31 7.38
C THR A 86 -3.04 -12.60 7.52
N ASP A 87 -2.59 -13.80 7.21
CA ASP A 87 -1.18 -14.21 7.41
C ASP A 87 -0.23 -13.68 6.32
N ALA A 88 -0.75 -13.07 5.25
CA ALA A 88 0.04 -12.65 4.08
C ALA A 88 -0.21 -11.23 3.56
N THR A 89 -1.03 -10.42 4.26
CA THR A 89 -1.52 -9.15 3.69
C THR A 89 -0.70 -7.95 4.16
N GLU A 90 0.17 -7.43 3.28
CA GLU A 90 0.77 -6.10 3.49
C GLU A 90 -0.12 -4.98 2.94
N GLN A 91 -0.15 -3.86 3.67
CA GLN A 91 -0.96 -2.69 3.34
C GLN A 91 -0.09 -1.59 2.74
N PHE A 92 -0.45 -1.14 1.55
CA PHE A 92 0.22 -0.07 0.81
C PHE A 92 -0.70 1.15 0.70
N LEU A 93 -0.26 2.26 1.25
CA LEU A 93 -0.88 3.58 1.05
C LEU A 93 -0.02 4.37 0.05
N TYR A 94 -0.67 5.01 -0.93
CA TYR A 94 -0.01 5.88 -1.90
C TYR A 94 -0.83 7.14 -2.21
#